data_AF-I0AIH9-F1
#
_entry.id   AF-I0AIH9-F1
#
_cell.length_a   1.000
_cell.length_b   1.000
_cell.length_c   1.000
_cell.angle_alpha   90.00
_cell.angle_beta   90.00
_cell.angle_gamma   90.00
#
_symmetry.space_group_name_H-M   'P 1'
#
loop_
_entity.id
_entity.type
_entity.pdbx_description
1 polymer ?
#
loop_
_entity_poly.entity_id
_entity_poly.type
_entity_poly.pdbx_seq_one_letter_code
_entity_poly.pdbx_strand_id
1 'polypeptide(L)'
;MNIKFSIIVSFLFLLTAYSCASREEKIELVKQEVEMIKNKADKAEMYSGLFVQGENRSNFRAYFDDKDLIYIYEDLAKGYWSGVTNLYFFKYDELIYFSQKEVGYDGPDSKNKRSIELELYFDGQNVLESSKKLKGQFVDIPQEEISEILNHTKKLVEVAKALNPKLN
;
A
#
# COMPACT_ATOMS: atom_id res chain seq x y z
N MET A 1 -24.53 -19.85 -45.24
CA MET A 1 -23.85 -20.17 -43.96
C MET A 1 -23.55 -18.84 -43.26
N ASN A 2 -24.05 -18.68 -42.04
CA ASN A 2 -24.42 -17.39 -41.44
C ASN A 2 -23.24 -16.44 -41.14
N ILE A 3 -23.19 -15.30 -41.84
CA ILE A 3 -22.27 -14.16 -41.59
C ILE A 3 -22.39 -13.65 -40.13
N LYS A 4 -23.56 -13.82 -39.50
CA LYS A 4 -23.79 -13.49 -38.08
C LYS A 4 -22.96 -14.32 -37.09
N PHE A 5 -22.50 -15.52 -37.47
CA PHE A 5 -21.73 -16.39 -36.58
C PHE A 5 -20.24 -16.00 -36.51
N SER A 6 -19.70 -15.38 -37.56
CA SER A 6 -18.28 -15.01 -37.66
C SER A 6 -17.94 -13.78 -36.80
N ILE A 7 -18.89 -12.85 -36.62
CA ILE A 7 -18.71 -11.64 -35.79
C ILE A 7 -18.67 -12.00 -34.30
N ILE A 8 -19.47 -12.98 -33.86
CA ILE A 8 -19.52 -13.43 -32.46
C ILE A 8 -18.20 -14.11 -32.05
N VAL A 9 -17.60 -14.92 -32.93
CA VAL A 9 -16.32 -15.60 -32.66
C VAL A 9 -15.15 -14.61 -32.60
N SER A 10 -15.17 -13.56 -33.43
CA SER A 10 -14.13 -12.52 -33.41
C SER A 10 -14.22 -11.60 -32.19
N PHE A 11 -15.42 -11.38 -31.65
CA PHE A 11 -15.60 -10.60 -30.42
C PHE A 11 -15.19 -11.40 -29.17
N LEU A 12 -15.37 -12.73 -29.18
CA LEU A 12 -14.97 -13.62 -28.09
C LEU A 12 -13.43 -13.72 -27.95
N PHE A 13 -12.69 -13.69 -29.06
CA PHE A 13 -11.22 -13.69 -29.05
C PHE A 13 -10.60 -12.39 -28.52
N LEU A 14 -11.26 -11.24 -28.74
CA LEU A 14 -10.82 -9.96 -28.20
C LEU A 14 -11.07 -9.87 -26.68
N LEU A 15 -12.11 -10.52 -26.16
CA LEU A 15 -12.40 -10.54 -24.71
C LEU A 15 -11.43 -11.43 -23.91
N THR A 16 -10.83 -12.46 -24.51
CA THR A 16 -9.85 -13.31 -23.82
C THR A 16 -8.43 -12.76 -23.84
N ALA A 17 -8.10 -11.83 -24.75
CA ALA A 17 -6.76 -11.27 -24.87
C ALA A 17 -6.44 -10.16 -23.86
N TYR A 18 -7.47 -9.53 -23.24
CA TYR A 18 -7.30 -8.53 -22.19
C TYR A 18 -7.11 -9.12 -20.78
N SER A 19 -7.27 -10.44 -20.64
CA SER A 19 -7.28 -11.12 -19.34
C SER A 19 -6.10 -12.07 -19.24
N CYS A 20 -4.90 -11.54 -18.97
CA CYS A 20 -3.81 -12.17 -18.21
C CYS A 20 -2.50 -11.46 -18.53
N ALA A 21 -2.34 -10.19 -18.10
CA ALA A 21 -0.98 -9.74 -17.79
C ALA A 21 -0.38 -10.75 -16.79
N SER A 22 0.83 -11.24 -17.06
CA SER A 22 1.46 -12.21 -16.16
C SER A 22 1.66 -11.56 -14.78
N ARG A 23 1.78 -12.38 -13.73
CA ARG A 23 2.04 -11.87 -12.38
C ARG A 23 3.29 -10.98 -12.36
N GLU A 24 4.34 -11.39 -13.07
CA GLU A 24 5.59 -10.66 -13.21
C GLU A 24 5.40 -9.31 -13.92
N GLU A 25 4.62 -9.28 -15.00
CA GLU A 25 4.31 -8.03 -15.71
C GLU A 25 3.54 -7.06 -14.81
N LYS A 26 2.56 -7.56 -14.05
CA LYS A 26 1.81 -6.73 -13.07
C LYS A 26 2.73 -6.14 -11.99
N ILE A 27 3.65 -6.94 -11.45
CA ILE A 27 4.61 -6.47 -10.45
C ILE A 27 5.48 -5.36 -11.02
N GLU A 28 5.99 -5.52 -12.24
CA GLU A 28 6.83 -4.52 -12.90
C GLU A 28 6.06 -3.21 -13.13
N LEU A 29 4.80 -3.29 -13.58
CA LEU A 29 3.93 -2.12 -13.73
C LEU A 29 3.67 -1.41 -12.39
N VAL A 30 3.47 -2.14 -11.29
CA VAL A 30 3.32 -1.55 -9.96
C VAL A 30 4.63 -0.87 -9.53
N LYS A 31 5.78 -1.50 -9.73
CA LYS A 31 7.10 -0.91 -9.39
C LYS A 31 7.33 0.40 -10.15
N GLN A 32 6.99 0.44 -11.44
CA GLN A 32 7.06 1.65 -12.25
C GLN A 32 6.12 2.74 -11.75
N GLU A 33 4.88 2.40 -11.37
CA GLU A 33 3.93 3.36 -10.79
C GLU A 33 4.44 3.95 -9.49
N VAL A 34 4.95 3.11 -8.58
CA VAL A 34 5.54 3.56 -7.30
C VAL A 34 6.68 4.53 -7.54
N GLU A 35 7.54 4.25 -8.52
CA GLU A 35 8.65 5.15 -8.88
C GLU A 35 8.14 6.49 -9.45
N MET A 36 7.10 6.47 -10.29
CA MET A 36 6.47 7.70 -10.77
C MET A 36 5.88 8.52 -9.60
N ILE A 37 5.19 7.86 -8.65
CA ILE A 37 4.64 8.52 -7.46
C ILE A 37 5.75 9.18 -6.64
N LYS A 38 6.85 8.47 -6.36
CA LYS A 38 8.01 9.03 -5.62
C LYS A 38 8.55 10.28 -6.28
N ASN A 39 8.68 10.27 -7.60
CA ASN A 39 9.22 11.40 -8.37
C ASN A 39 8.28 12.63 -8.41
N LYS A 40 6.97 12.46 -8.17
CA LYS A 40 6.01 13.58 -8.11
C LYS A 40 5.62 13.99 -6.69
N ALA A 41 5.91 13.18 -5.66
CA ALA A 41 5.49 13.43 -4.28
C ALA A 41 5.97 14.80 -3.75
N ASP A 42 7.15 15.27 -4.14
CA ASP A 42 7.69 16.58 -3.74
C ASP A 42 6.88 17.77 -4.29
N LYS A 43 6.06 17.54 -5.31
CA LYS A 43 5.21 18.55 -5.96
C LYS A 43 3.73 18.39 -5.59
N ALA A 44 3.38 17.33 -4.87
CA ALA A 44 2.01 17.00 -4.50
C ALA A 44 1.52 17.88 -3.34
N GLU A 45 0.22 18.10 -3.26
CA GLU A 45 -0.39 18.78 -2.12
C GLU A 45 -0.36 17.88 -0.90
N MET A 46 0.15 18.39 0.22
CA MET A 46 0.37 17.60 1.44
C MET A 46 -0.54 18.08 2.57
N TYR A 47 -1.28 17.14 3.16
CA TYR A 47 -2.09 17.35 4.37
C TYR A 47 -1.56 16.48 5.50
N SER A 48 -1.33 17.10 6.66
CA SER A 48 -0.87 16.38 7.86
C SER A 48 -2.05 16.02 8.77
N GLY A 49 -2.01 14.83 9.35
CA GLY A 49 -3.04 14.33 10.25
C GLY A 49 -2.46 13.53 11.41
N LEU A 50 -3.31 13.31 12.40
CA LEU A 50 -3.05 12.45 13.56
C LEU A 50 -4.15 11.40 13.62
N PHE A 51 -3.76 10.14 13.71
CA PHE A 51 -4.63 9.01 13.97
C PHE A 51 -4.20 8.33 15.27
N VAL A 52 -5.15 8.04 16.15
CA VAL A 52 -4.87 7.39 17.44
C VAL A 52 -5.76 6.16 17.57
N GLN A 53 -5.15 5.00 17.78
CA GLN A 53 -5.86 3.75 18.03
C GLN A 53 -5.24 3.03 19.23
N GLY A 54 -5.93 3.07 20.37
CA GLY A 54 -5.39 2.58 21.63
C GLY A 54 -4.19 3.42 22.08
N GLU A 55 -3.06 2.76 22.36
CA GLU A 55 -1.80 3.42 22.73
C GLU A 55 -0.97 3.88 21.51
N ASN A 56 -1.36 3.46 20.31
CA ASN A 56 -0.62 3.77 19.11
C ASN A 56 -0.96 5.17 18.60
N ARG A 57 0.07 5.99 18.40
CA ARG A 57 -0.04 7.34 17.84
C ARG A 57 0.59 7.34 16.45
N SER A 58 -0.24 7.60 15.45
CA SER A 58 0.12 7.68 14.04
C SER A 58 0.07 9.14 13.61
N ASN A 59 1.23 9.74 13.39
CA ASN A 59 1.31 11.00 12.66
C ASN A 59 1.48 10.66 11.19
N PHE A 60 0.68 11.24 10.32
CA PHE A 60 0.79 10.95 8.89
C PHE A 60 0.76 12.21 8.05
N ARG A 61 1.31 12.09 6.84
CA ARG A 61 1.25 13.07 5.76
C ARG A 61 0.67 12.38 4.54
N ALA A 62 -0.47 12.87 4.09
CA ALA A 62 -1.15 12.41 2.89
C ALA A 62 -0.84 13.36 1.73
N TYR A 63 -0.45 12.81 0.60
CA TYR A 63 -0.04 13.53 -0.59
C TYR A 63 -1.04 13.29 -1.71
N PHE A 64 -1.51 14.37 -2.31
CA PHE A 64 -2.52 14.38 -3.34
C PHE A 64 -1.98 14.98 -4.64
N ASP A 65 -2.27 14.31 -5.74
CA ASP A 65 -2.14 14.85 -7.09
C ASP A 65 -3.53 15.32 -7.53
N ASP A 66 -3.77 16.62 -7.42
CA ASP A 66 -5.10 17.23 -7.47
C ASP A 66 -6.09 16.62 -6.46
N LYS A 67 -6.96 15.71 -6.91
CA LYS A 67 -7.97 15.02 -6.09
C LYS A 67 -7.60 13.59 -5.75
N ASP A 68 -6.56 13.05 -6.39
CA ASP A 68 -6.17 11.67 -6.23
C ASP A 68 -5.18 11.53 -5.08
N LEU A 69 -5.52 10.72 -4.08
CA LEU A 69 -4.57 10.31 -3.06
C LEU A 69 -3.54 9.37 -3.69
N ILE A 70 -2.26 9.75 -3.63
CA ILE A 70 -1.18 8.98 -4.28
C ILE A 70 -0.23 8.35 -3.28
N TYR A 71 -0.09 8.94 -2.08
CA TYR A 71 0.92 8.52 -1.13
C TYR A 71 0.56 8.94 0.30
N ILE A 72 0.77 8.05 1.26
CA ILE A 72 0.75 8.38 2.70
C ILE A 72 2.09 7.97 3.30
N TYR A 73 2.73 8.92 3.96
CA TYR A 73 3.84 8.68 4.89
C TYR A 73 3.28 8.67 6.31
N GLU A 74 3.47 7.60 7.05
CA GLU A 74 3.04 7.46 8.44
C GLU A 74 4.24 7.18 9.35
N ASP A 75 4.35 7.96 10.43
CA ASP A 75 5.24 7.75 11.55
C ASP A 75 4.41 7.32 12.77
N LEU A 76 4.59 6.07 13.17
CA LEU A 76 3.79 5.37 14.15
C LEU A 76 4.67 4.99 15.35
N ALA A 77 4.29 5.47 16.54
CA ALA A 77 4.86 4.99 17.79
C ALA A 77 4.03 3.82 18.34
N LYS A 78 4.65 2.64 18.46
CA LYS A 78 4.07 1.47 19.15
C LYS A 78 4.53 1.49 20.62
N GLY A 79 3.82 2.28 21.43
CA GLY A 79 4.24 2.58 22.80
C GLY A 79 5.57 3.34 22.83
N TYR A 80 6.38 3.13 23.89
CA TYR A 80 7.68 3.78 24.07
C TYR A 80 8.87 2.97 23.53
N TRP A 81 8.64 1.75 23.05
CA TRP A 81 9.69 0.75 22.82
C TRP A 81 9.91 0.42 21.34
N SER A 82 9.09 0.96 20.44
CA SER A 82 9.26 0.78 19.00
C SER A 82 8.73 1.95 18.18
N GLY A 83 9.52 2.34 17.16
CA GLY A 83 9.13 3.31 16.13
C GLY A 83 8.95 2.62 14.79
N VAL A 84 7.89 2.98 14.09
CA VAL A 84 7.47 2.36 12.83
C VAL A 84 7.25 3.45 11.80
N THR A 85 7.88 3.31 10.65
CA THR A 85 7.59 4.12 9.47
C THR A 85 6.87 3.26 8.45
N ASN A 86 5.66 3.67 8.08
CA ASN A 86 4.86 3.03 7.05
C ASN A 86 4.72 3.96 5.83
N LEU A 87 4.86 3.39 4.65
CA LEU A 87 4.68 4.06 3.37
C LEU A 87 3.56 3.34 2.63
N TYR A 88 2.55 4.09 2.21
CA TYR A 88 1.40 3.59 1.46
C TYR A 88 1.36 4.29 0.11
N PHE A 89 1.35 3.54 -0.97
CA PHE A 89 1.28 4.07 -2.34
C PHE A 89 -0.03 3.66 -2.98
N PHE A 90 -0.67 4.61 -3.63
CA PHE A 90 -2.03 4.46 -4.14
C PHE A 90 -2.11 4.76 -5.63
N LYS A 91 -2.97 4.00 -6.31
CA LYS A 91 -3.41 4.27 -7.69
C LYS A 91 -4.90 4.04 -7.76
N TYR A 92 -5.65 5.03 -8.25
CA TYR A 92 -7.12 4.96 -8.34
C TYR A 92 -7.78 4.57 -7.00
N ASP A 93 -7.32 5.18 -5.90
CA ASP A 93 -7.74 4.88 -4.52
C ASP A 93 -7.44 3.45 -4.00
N GLU A 94 -6.75 2.62 -4.77
CA GLU A 94 -6.31 1.29 -4.35
C GLU A 94 -4.86 1.31 -3.87
N LEU A 95 -4.59 0.61 -2.77
CA LEU A 95 -3.22 0.39 -2.29
C LEU A 95 -2.50 -0.51 -3.29
N ILE A 96 -1.41 -0.03 -3.87
CA ILE A 96 -0.59 -0.80 -4.82
C ILE A 96 0.73 -1.26 -4.22
N TYR A 97 1.25 -0.54 -3.22
CA TYR A 97 2.48 -0.90 -2.52
C TYR A 97 2.47 -0.40 -1.09
N PHE A 98 2.93 -1.26 -0.19
CA PHE A 98 3.15 -0.96 1.22
C PHE A 98 4.58 -1.28 1.59
N SER A 99 5.23 -0.35 2.30
CA SER A 99 6.54 -0.56 2.91
C SER A 99 6.49 -0.20 4.38
N GLN A 100 7.02 -1.06 5.23
CA GLN A 100 7.18 -0.80 6.66
C GLN A 100 8.62 -0.99 7.07
N LYS A 101 9.12 -0.05 7.86
CA LYS A 101 10.36 -0.17 8.61
C LYS A 101 10.07 0.06 10.08
N GLU A 102 10.36 -0.94 10.90
CA GLU A 102 10.22 -0.87 12.34
C GLU A 102 11.58 -1.08 13.00
N VAL A 103 11.88 -0.23 13.98
CA VAL A 103 13.08 -0.34 14.83
C VAL A 103 12.67 -0.16 16.28
N GLY A 104 13.13 -1.07 17.13
CA GLY A 104 12.77 -1.05 18.55
C GLY A 104 13.33 -2.23 19.32
N TYR A 105 12.60 -2.63 20.36
CA TYR A 105 12.90 -3.78 21.20
C TYR A 105 11.87 -4.90 20.98
N ASP A 106 12.16 -6.14 21.41
CA ASP A 106 11.18 -7.25 21.31
C ASP A 106 9.90 -7.03 22.15
N GLY A 107 9.94 -6.09 23.11
CA GLY A 107 8.81 -5.69 23.94
C GLY A 107 9.21 -4.56 24.91
N PRO A 108 8.26 -4.06 25.72
CA PRO A 108 8.44 -2.89 26.59
C PRO A 108 9.58 -3.03 27.61
N ASP A 109 9.79 -4.25 28.14
CA ASP A 109 10.84 -4.55 29.12
C ASP A 109 12.06 -5.25 28.52
N SER A 110 12.06 -5.47 27.20
CA SER A 110 13.13 -6.19 26.52
C SER A 110 14.32 -5.29 26.22
N LYS A 111 15.54 -5.79 26.44
CA LYS A 111 16.78 -5.16 25.96
C LYS A 111 17.21 -5.66 24.58
N ASN A 112 16.53 -6.70 24.06
CA ASN A 112 16.86 -7.27 22.77
C ASN A 112 16.29 -6.38 21.68
N LYS A 113 17.18 -5.83 20.83
CA LYS A 113 16.78 -5.03 19.69
C LYS A 113 16.10 -5.89 18.63
N ARG A 114 15.11 -5.30 17.96
CA ARG A 114 14.47 -5.86 16.78
C ARG A 114 14.43 -4.85 15.64
N SER A 115 14.49 -5.38 14.43
CA SER A 115 14.15 -4.67 13.22
C SER A 115 13.15 -5.50 12.42
N ILE A 116 12.17 -4.83 11.82
CA ILE A 116 11.26 -5.43 10.86
C ILE A 116 11.31 -4.59 9.60
N GLU A 117 11.52 -5.25 8.47
CA GLU A 117 11.34 -4.67 7.14
C GLU A 117 10.25 -5.48 6.43
N LEU A 118 9.24 -4.81 5.91
CA LEU A 118 8.13 -5.46 5.22
C LEU A 118 7.81 -4.70 3.94
N GLU A 119 7.66 -5.42 2.85
CA GLU A 119 7.27 -4.90 1.54
C GLU A 119 6.16 -5.78 0.97
N LEU A 120 5.09 -5.16 0.49
CA LEU A 120 3.94 -5.83 -0.12
C LEU A 120 3.55 -5.09 -1.41
N TYR A 121 3.47 -5.81 -2.51
CA TYR A 121 2.95 -5.33 -3.80
C TYR A 121 1.56 -5.92 -4.02
N PHE A 122 0.61 -5.10 -4.46
CA PHE A 122 -0.80 -5.48 -4.55
C PHE A 122 -1.37 -5.33 -5.97
N ASP A 123 -2.41 -6.12 -6.24
CA ASP A 123 -3.37 -5.94 -7.35
C ASP A 123 -4.78 -6.01 -6.73
N GLY A 124 -5.34 -4.83 -6.45
CA GLY A 124 -6.50 -4.68 -5.59
C GLY A 124 -6.24 -5.21 -4.18
N GLN A 125 -6.95 -6.28 -3.79
CA GLN A 125 -6.78 -6.94 -2.48
C GLN A 125 -5.80 -8.11 -2.50
N ASN A 126 -5.29 -8.49 -3.68
CA ASN A 126 -4.41 -9.65 -3.81
C ASN A 126 -2.95 -9.23 -3.67
N VAL A 127 -2.17 -10.01 -2.93
CA VAL A 127 -0.72 -9.80 -2.82
C VAL A 127 -0.02 -10.42 -4.03
N LEU A 128 0.62 -9.59 -4.84
CA LEU A 128 1.43 -9.99 -5.99
C LEU A 128 2.83 -10.43 -5.57
N GLU A 129 3.48 -9.71 -4.67
CA GLU A 129 4.84 -10.00 -4.19
C GLU A 129 4.96 -9.50 -2.75
N SER A 130 5.69 -10.24 -1.93
CA SER A 130 5.84 -9.91 -0.52
C SER A 130 7.20 -10.32 0.03
N SER A 131 7.77 -9.51 0.89
CA SER A 131 9.01 -9.79 1.59
C SER A 131 8.93 -9.26 3.01
N LYS A 132 9.23 -10.10 4.00
CA LYS A 132 9.37 -9.67 5.40
C LYS A 132 10.69 -10.17 5.94
N LYS A 133 11.43 -9.26 6.58
CA LYS A 133 12.65 -9.58 7.32
C LYS A 133 12.47 -9.23 8.79
N LEU A 134 12.69 -10.21 9.66
CA LEU A 134 12.79 -10.00 11.10
C LEU A 134 14.25 -10.18 11.51
N LYS A 135 14.87 -9.15 12.07
CA LYS A 135 16.31 -9.16 12.42
C LYS A 135 17.19 -9.58 11.24
N GLY A 136 16.82 -9.15 10.03
CA GLY A 136 17.52 -9.46 8.77
C GLY A 136 17.22 -10.83 8.14
N GLN A 137 16.46 -11.69 8.81
CA GLN A 137 16.09 -13.02 8.30
C GLN A 137 14.72 -13.00 7.65
N PHE A 138 14.58 -13.64 6.50
CA PHE A 138 13.28 -13.78 5.82
C PHE A 138 12.34 -14.64 6.66
N VAL A 139 11.11 -14.15 6.83
CA VAL A 139 10.04 -14.84 7.53
C VAL A 139 8.74 -14.71 6.76
N ASP A 140 7.84 -15.67 6.96
CA ASP A 140 6.51 -15.63 6.34
C ASP A 140 5.66 -14.51 6.93
N ILE A 141 4.71 -14.04 6.12
CA ILE A 141 3.74 -13.01 6.50
C ILE A 141 2.38 -13.70 6.66
N PRO A 142 1.84 -13.80 7.88
CA PRO A 142 0.51 -14.35 8.11
C PRO A 142 -0.57 -13.54 7.38
N GLN A 143 -1.65 -14.21 6.96
CA GLN A 143 -2.76 -13.55 6.27
C GLN A 143 -3.50 -12.55 7.17
N GLU A 144 -3.49 -12.80 8.48
CA GLU A 144 -4.03 -11.89 9.48
C GLU A 144 -3.28 -10.55 9.47
N GLU A 145 -1.95 -10.57 9.37
CA GLU A 145 -1.12 -9.36 9.30
C GLU A 145 -1.40 -8.56 8.02
N ILE A 146 -1.56 -9.24 6.88
CA ILE A 146 -1.96 -8.58 5.61
C ILE A 146 -3.33 -7.92 5.77
N SER A 147 -4.28 -8.62 6.39
CA SER A 147 -5.63 -8.12 6.62
C SER A 147 -5.65 -6.91 7.55
N GLU A 148 -4.82 -6.90 8.59
CA GLU A 148 -4.63 -5.76 9.49
C GLU A 148 -4.07 -4.54 8.75
N ILE A 149 -3.06 -4.73 7.89
CA ILE A 149 -2.47 -3.66 7.07
C ILE A 149 -3.53 -3.06 6.13
N LEU A 150 -4.29 -3.89 5.42
CA LEU A 150 -5.34 -3.43 4.52
C LEU A 150 -6.45 -2.68 5.28
N ASN A 151 -6.85 -3.16 6.45
CA ASN A 151 -7.87 -2.50 7.27
C ASN A 151 -7.40 -1.16 7.85
N HIS A 152 -6.15 -1.09 8.31
CA HIS A 152 -5.55 0.16 8.76
C HIS A 152 -5.44 1.17 7.62
N THR A 153 -5.04 0.71 6.43
CA THR A 153 -4.95 1.54 5.22
C THR A 153 -6.28 2.20 4.89
N LYS A 154 -7.40 1.45 4.91
CA LYS A 154 -8.75 2.01 4.67
C LYS A 154 -9.08 3.16 5.62
N LYS A 155 -8.82 2.99 6.92
CA LYS A 155 -9.05 4.03 7.94
C LYS A 155 -8.18 5.26 7.68
N LEU A 156 -6.90 5.07 7.37
CA LEU A 156 -6.01 6.18 7.02
C LEU A 156 -6.50 6.95 5.79
N VAL A 157 -6.95 6.25 4.74
CA VAL A 157 -7.51 6.89 3.53
C VAL A 157 -8.73 7.73 3.86
N GLU A 158 -9.65 7.22 4.69
CA GLU A 158 -10.84 7.98 5.13
C GLU A 158 -10.45 9.29 5.84
N VAL A 159 -9.55 9.20 6.81
CA VAL A 159 -9.08 10.39 7.56
C VAL A 159 -8.33 11.35 6.64
N ALA A 160 -7.44 10.83 5.77
CA ALA A 160 -6.68 11.65 4.83
C ALA A 160 -7.59 12.42 3.86
N LYS A 161 -8.61 11.77 3.30
CA LYS A 161 -9.55 12.41 2.38
C LYS A 161 -10.40 13.48 3.08
N ALA A 162 -10.83 13.23 4.31
CA ALA A 162 -11.58 14.22 5.09
C ALA A 162 -10.79 15.53 5.33
N LEU A 163 -9.46 15.45 5.35
CA LEU A 163 -8.58 16.63 5.51
C LEU A 163 -8.42 17.47 4.23
N ASN A 164 -8.69 16.91 3.04
CA ASN A 164 -8.52 17.64 1.78
C ASN A 164 -9.78 18.45 1.45
N PRO A 165 -9.73 19.80 1.51
CA PRO A 165 -10.90 20.64 1.29
C PRO A 165 -11.43 20.62 -0.15
N LYS A 166 -10.68 20.10 -1.13
CA LYS A 166 -11.14 19.97 -2.53
C LYS A 166 -12.05 18.78 -2.76
N LEU A 167 -12.12 17.87 -1.79
CA LEU A 167 -12.98 16.68 -1.80
C LEU A 167 -14.28 16.87 -1.02
N ASN A 168 -14.38 17.96 -0.24
CA ASN A 168 -15.55 18.35 0.56
C ASN A 168 -16.30 19.50 -0.11
#